data_AF-A0A9P6NJL6-F1
#
_entry.id   AF-A0A9P6NJL6-F1
#
_cell.length_a   1.000
_cell.length_b   1.000
_cell.length_c   1.000
_cell.angle_alpha   90.00
_cell.angle_beta   90.00
_cell.angle_gamma   90.00
#
_symmetry.space_group_name_H-M   'P 1'
#
loop_
_entity.id
_entity.type
_entity.pdbx_description
1 polymer ?
#
loop_
_entity_poly.entity_id
_entity_poly.type
_entity_poly.pdbx_seq_one_letter_code
_entity_poly.pdbx_strand_id
1 'polypeptide(L)' 'GCCNELNAAYSADGYALSVSSNVSLAGLGCLVTTLEVEELSALNQIVGAHSERIPIFHLVGIPSTSQQAKRLSLHHLLGD' A
#
# COMPACT_ATOMS: atom_id res chain seq x y z
N GLY A 1 -11.37 -4.25 7.71
CA GLY A 1 -10.66 -4.31 6.42
C GLY A 1 -11.51 -3.66 5.36
N CYS A 2 -10.89 -3.06 4.34
CA CYS A 2 -11.59 -2.48 3.19
C CYS A 2 -11.96 -3.58 2.18
N CYS A 3 -12.86 -3.27 1.24
CA CYS A 3 -13.35 -4.25 0.26
C CYS A 3 -12.30 -4.70 -0.77
N ASN A 4 -11.27 -3.87 -0.99
CA ASN A 4 -10.11 -4.12 -1.84
C ASN A 4 -9.00 -3.11 -1.50
N GLU A 5 -7.84 -3.26 -2.12
CA GLU A 5 -6.62 -2.50 -1.86
C GLU A 5 -6.70 -1.07 -2.38
N LEU A 6 -7.39 -0.84 -3.49
CA LEU A 6 -7.69 0.50 -3.98
C LEU A 6 -8.47 1.31 -2.93
N ASN A 7 -9.56 0.74 -2.43
CA ASN A 7 -10.38 1.36 -1.38
C ASN A 7 -9.59 1.51 -0.07
N ALA A 8 -8.70 0.56 0.24
CA ALA A 8 -7.81 0.67 1.39
C ALA A 8 -6.85 1.86 1.25
N ALA A 9 -6.25 2.05 0.07
CA ALA A 9 -5.35 3.16 -0.21
C ALA A 9 -6.07 4.52 -0.12
N TYR A 10 -7.29 4.63 -0.65
CA TYR A 10 -8.11 5.86 -0.50
C TYR A 10 -8.51 6.12 0.95
N SER A 11 -8.76 5.05 1.72
CA SER A 11 -9.07 5.19 3.15
C SER A 11 -7.86 5.67 3.94
N ALA A 12 -6.66 5.17 3.63
CA ALA A 12 -5.41 5.59 4.26
C ALA A 12 -5.07 7.05 3.93
N ASP A 13 -5.34 7.47 2.69
CA ASP A 13 -5.20 8.85 2.23
C ASP A 13 -6.13 9.82 2.98
N GLY A 14 -7.44 9.53 2.97
CA GLY A 14 -8.42 10.32 3.72
C GLY A 14 -8.14 10.34 5.22
N TYR A 15 -7.61 9.24 5.78
CA TYR A 15 -7.18 9.19 7.18
C TYR A 15 -6.01 10.15 7.45
N ALA A 16 -4.96 10.11 6.63
CA ALA A 16 -3.80 11.00 6.75
C ALA A 16 -4.22 12.48 6.77
N LEU A 17 -5.13 12.86 5.86
CA LEU A 17 -5.71 14.20 5.81
C LEU A 17 -6.55 14.53 7.05
N SER A 18 -7.39 13.59 7.51
CA SER A 18 -8.29 13.80 8.65
C SER A 18 -7.56 13.95 10.00
N VAL A 19 -6.41 13.30 10.15
CA VAL A 19 -5.59 13.39 11.36
C VAL A 19 -4.72 14.65 11.33
N SER A 20 -4.26 15.06 10.13
CA SER A 20 -3.47 16.28 9.94
C SER A 20 -4.21 17.56 10.37
N SER A 21 -5.55 17.55 10.34
CA SER A 21 -6.37 18.70 10.75
C SER A 21 -6.56 18.83 12.28
N ASN A 22 -6.21 17.81 13.07
CA ASN A 22 -6.48 17.76 14.51
C ASN A 22 -5.22 17.70 15.42
N VAL A 23 -4.00 17.63 14.85
CA VAL A 23 -2.74 17.53 15.61
C VAL A 23 -1.64 18.37 14.96
N SER A 24 -0.71 18.91 15.76
CA SER A 24 0.47 19.68 15.29
C SER A 24 1.51 18.85 14.49
N LEU A 25 1.31 17.54 14.35
CA LEU A 25 2.05 16.66 13.46
C LEU A 25 1.24 16.40 12.20
N ALA A 26 1.90 16.40 11.04
CA ALA A 26 1.29 15.94 9.79
C ALA A 26 0.69 14.53 9.99
N GLY A 27 -0.60 14.37 9.70
CA GLY A 27 -1.27 13.07 9.81
C GLY A 27 -0.68 12.07 8.83
N LEU A 28 -0.39 10.86 9.30
CA LEU A 28 0.24 9.77 8.51
C LEU A 28 -0.78 8.66 8.26
N GLY A 29 -0.97 8.29 6.99
CA GLY A 29 -1.73 7.12 6.58
C GLY A 29 -0.88 5.86 6.59
N CYS A 30 -1.47 4.69 6.90
CA CYS A 30 -0.81 3.40 6.77
C CYS A 30 -1.65 2.48 5.89
N LEU A 31 -1.02 1.87 4.90
CA LEU A 31 -1.61 0.89 4.01
C LEU A 31 -0.82 -0.42 4.10
N VAL A 32 -1.51 -1.53 4.32
CA VAL A 32 -0.90 -2.86 4.33
C VAL A 32 -1.54 -3.70 3.21
N THR A 33 -0.74 -4.19 2.27
CA THR A 33 -1.18 -5.06 1.16
C THR A 33 -0.34 -6.33 1.09
N THR A 34 -0.79 -7.31 0.32
CA THR A 34 0.05 -8.41 -0.16
C THR A 34 0.78 -7.98 -1.44
N LEU A 35 1.85 -8.69 -1.80
CA LEU A 35 2.60 -8.51 -3.05
C LEU A 35 1.68 -8.74 -4.27
N GLU A 36 2.04 -8.15 -5.42
CA GLU A 36 1.48 -8.37 -6.77
C GLU A 36 0.15 -7.67 -7.11
N VAL A 37 -0.89 -8.39 -7.54
CA VAL A 37 -2.07 -7.78 -8.18
C VAL A 37 -2.79 -6.82 -7.22
N GLU A 38 -2.67 -7.11 -5.94
CA GLU A 38 -3.15 -6.33 -4.81
C GLU A 38 -2.40 -4.99 -4.66
N GLU A 39 -1.06 -4.97 -4.75
CA GLU A 39 -0.29 -3.71 -4.67
C GLU A 39 -0.44 -2.86 -5.94
N LEU A 40 -0.58 -3.50 -7.10
CA LEU A 40 -0.88 -2.84 -8.38
C LEU A 40 -2.22 -2.10 -8.35
N SER A 41 -3.22 -2.67 -7.67
CA SER A 41 -4.52 -2.04 -7.44
C SER A 41 -4.39 -0.78 -6.57
N ALA A 42 -3.52 -0.80 -5.56
CA ALA A 42 -3.25 0.35 -4.70
C ALA A 42 -2.41 1.46 -5.35
N LEU A 43 -1.61 1.15 -6.39
CA LEU A 43 -0.68 2.10 -7.02
C LEU A 43 -1.36 3.39 -7.48
N ASN A 44 -2.57 3.30 -8.04
CA ASN A 44 -3.31 4.47 -8.51
C ASN A 44 -3.40 5.54 -7.41
N GLN A 45 -3.71 5.10 -6.19
CA GLN A 45 -3.87 6.01 -5.08
C GLN A 45 -2.56 6.36 -4.37
N ILE A 46 -1.55 5.49 -4.36
CA ILE A 46 -0.21 5.84 -3.87
C ILE A 46 0.39 6.99 -4.69
N VAL A 47 0.21 6.96 -6.02
CA VAL A 47 0.64 8.06 -6.90
C VAL A 47 -0.18 9.33 -6.66
N GLY A 48 -1.49 9.20 -6.41
CA GLY A 48 -2.35 10.31 -6.01
C GLY A 48 -1.86 10.99 -4.73
N ALA A 49 -1.63 10.21 -3.67
CA ALA A 49 -1.10 10.70 -2.40
C ALA A 49 0.28 11.36 -2.57
N HIS A 50 1.15 10.80 -3.42
CA HIS A 50 2.44 11.43 -3.74
C HIS A 50 2.26 12.80 -4.43
N SER A 51 1.31 12.91 -5.35
CA SER A 51 1.00 14.15 -6.08
C SER A 51 0.49 15.25 -5.15
N GLU A 52 -0.29 14.86 -4.13
CA GLU A 52 -0.88 15.79 -3.14
C GLU A 52 -0.02 15.98 -1.88
N ARG A 53 1.18 15.37 -1.84
CA ARG A 53 2.10 15.37 -0.69
C ARG A 53 1.48 14.83 0.60
N ILE A 54 0.62 13.83 0.45
CA ILE A 54 -0.03 13.16 1.57
C ILE A 54 0.87 12.02 2.02
N PRO A 55 1.33 12.00 3.29
CA PRO A 55 2.26 10.99 3.74
C PRO A 55 1.51 9.67 3.98
N ILE A 56 1.86 8.66 3.20
CA ILE A 56 1.38 7.28 3.35
C ILE A 56 2.57 6.35 3.54
N PHE A 57 2.53 5.53 4.59
CA PHE A 57 3.41 4.38 4.77
C PHE A 57 2.77 3.14 4.15
N HIS A 58 3.36 2.60 3.10
CA HIS A 58 2.89 1.40 2.41
C HIS A 58 3.75 0.20 2.78
N LEU A 59 3.16 -0.75 3.51
CA LEU A 59 3.78 -2.01 3.90
C LEU A 59 3.23 -3.14 3.03
N VAL A 60 4.13 -3.87 2.37
CA VAL A 60 3.77 -4.99 1.50
C VAL A 60 4.26 -6.30 2.10
N GLY A 61 3.35 -7.26 2.26
CA GLY A 61 3.68 -8.63 2.62
C GLY A 61 4.25 -9.38 1.42
N ILE A 62 5.52 -9.80 1.51
CA ILE A 62 6.26 -10.45 0.42
C ILE A 62 6.61 -11.92 0.75
N PRO A 63 6.84 -12.80 -0.24
CA PRO A 63 7.33 -14.16 -0.02
C PRO A 63 8.64 -14.18 0.76
N SER A 64 8.97 -15.30 1.40
CA SER A 64 10.23 -15.41 2.16
C SER A 64 11.45 -15.23 1.26
N THR A 65 12.54 -14.70 1.82
CA THR A 65 13.80 -14.48 1.09
C THR A 65 14.35 -15.76 0.45
N SER A 66 14.14 -16.93 1.08
CA SER A 66 14.53 -18.20 0.49
C SER A 66 13.70 -18.57 -0.74
N GLN A 67 12.41 -18.23 -0.79
CA GLN A 67 11.56 -18.51 -1.95
C GLN A 67 11.88 -17.55 -3.10
N GLN A 68 12.13 -16.26 -2.78
CA GLN A 68 12.59 -15.27 -3.75
C GLN A 68 13.93 -15.68 -4.38
N ALA A 69 14.89 -16.13 -3.56
CA ALA A 69 16.20 -16.57 -4.03
C ALA A 69 16.13 -17.80 -4.95
N LYS A 70 15.17 -18.69 -4.73
CA LYS A 70 14.94 -19.90 -5.54
C LYS A 70 14.13 -19.63 -6.82
N ARG A 71 13.67 -18.38 -7.04
CA ARG A 71 12.80 -17.99 -8.17
C ARG A 71 11.67 -19.00 -8.39
N LEU A 72 11.01 -19.36 -7.28
CA LEU A 72 9.90 -20.28 -7.36
C LEU A 72 8.74 -19.58 -8.07
N SER A 73 8.06 -20.27 -8.98
CA SER A 73 6.75 -19.86 -9.46
C SER A 73 5.77 -19.98 -8.30
N LEU A 74 5.46 -18.86 -7.66
CA LEU A 74 4.47 -18.76 -6.60
C LEU A 74 3.18 -18.22 -7.18
N HIS A 75 2.05 -18.61 -6.59
CA HIS A 75 0.79 -17.93 -6.85
C HIS A 75 1.01 -16.42 -6.69
N HIS A 76 0.50 -15.66 -7.67
CA HIS A 76 0.60 -14.21 -7.81
C HIS A 76 1.92 -13.66 -8.41
N LEU A 77 3.05 -14.41 -8.48
CA LEU A 77 4.29 -13.94 -9.13
C LEU A 77 4.20 -13.98 -10.66
N LEU A 78 5.02 -13.18 -11.35
CA LEU A 78 5.04 -13.08 -12.83
C LEU A 78 5.45 -14.36 -13.57
N GLY A 79 5.97 -15.38 -12.86
CA GLY A 79 6.10 -16.74 -13.39
C GLY A 79 7.37 -17.08 -14.20
N ASP A 80 8.51 -16.42 -13.96
CA ASP A 80 9.80 -16.69 -14.62
C ASP A 80 10.81 -17.50 -13.77
#